data_AF-A0A3N5TG70-F1
#
_entry.id   AF-A0A3N5TG70-F1
#
_cell.length_a   1.000
_cell.length_b   1.000
_cell.length_c   1.000
_cell.angle_alpha   90.00
_cell.angle_beta   90.00
_cell.angle_gamma   90.00
#
_symmetry.space_group_name_H-M   'P 1'
#
loop_
_entity.id
_entity.type
_entity.pdbx_description
1 polymer ?
#
loop_
_entity_poly.entity_id
_entity_poly.type
_entity_poly.pdbx_seq_one_letter_code
_entity_poly.pdbx_strand_id
1 'polypeptide(L)'
;MRFRNPAIDEKGFTLIELIATLVIISVLAAVVVPRYLDAETSSKMRGLDLGISEMNGRETLTWAMIKLSDNGYPSVGGDALLWVQLLADPGTDLGLDYDWTVAPSITGGTLRFKREVSFAFTRAPSNIEKPGRWIR
;
A
#
# COMPACT_ATOMS: atom_id res chain seq x y z
N MET A 1 -64.91 21.28 18.10
CA MET A 1 -63.69 21.43 17.26
C MET A 1 -63.53 20.16 16.43
N ARG A 2 -63.54 20.26 15.10
CA ARG A 2 -63.50 19.10 14.17
C ARG A 2 -62.09 19.01 13.58
N PHE A 3 -61.36 17.96 13.92
CA PHE A 3 -60.03 17.70 13.34
C PHE A 3 -60.21 17.31 11.86
N ARG A 4 -59.67 18.13 10.94
CA ARG A 4 -59.57 17.78 9.51
C ARG A 4 -58.35 16.87 9.36
N ASN A 5 -58.57 15.60 9.06
CA ASN A 5 -57.51 14.70 8.64
C ASN A 5 -57.06 15.15 7.25
N PRO A 6 -55.77 15.48 7.02
CA PRO A 6 -55.28 15.77 5.68
C PRO A 6 -55.43 14.51 4.83
N ALA A 7 -56.05 14.63 3.65
CA ALA A 7 -56.05 13.56 2.67
C ALA A 7 -54.61 13.30 2.24
N ILE A 8 -54.13 12.08 2.46
CA ILE A 8 -52.82 11.64 1.97
C ILE A 8 -52.94 11.59 0.43
N ASP A 9 -52.08 12.32 -0.29
CA ASP A 9 -52.05 12.30 -1.76
C ASP A 9 -51.55 10.91 -2.21
N GLU A 10 -52.48 10.03 -2.61
CA GLU A 10 -52.21 8.65 -3.02
C GLU A 10 -51.65 8.56 -4.45
N LYS A 11 -50.77 9.48 -4.84
CA LYS A 11 -49.98 9.33 -6.08
C LYS A 11 -48.92 8.26 -5.85
N GLY A 12 -49.35 7.00 -5.98
CA GLY A 12 -48.46 5.84 -5.99
C GLY A 12 -47.46 5.93 -7.13
N PHE A 13 -46.25 5.44 -6.87
CA PHE A 13 -45.17 5.31 -7.85
C PHE A 13 -45.65 4.45 -9.04
N THR A 14 -45.36 4.87 -10.26
CA THR A 14 -45.82 4.12 -11.44
C THR A 14 -44.88 2.96 -11.76
N LEU A 15 -45.39 1.86 -12.33
CA LEU A 15 -44.57 0.72 -12.74
C LEU A 15 -43.46 1.14 -13.72
N ILE A 16 -43.77 2.07 -14.62
CA ILE A 16 -42.82 2.58 -15.61
C ILE A 16 -41.65 3.32 -14.94
N GLU A 17 -41.90 4.04 -13.85
CA GLU A 17 -40.87 4.79 -13.11
C GLU A 17 -39.90 3.86 -12.40
N LEU A 18 -40.41 2.74 -11.86
CA LEU A 18 -39.58 1.70 -11.26
C LEU A 18 -38.71 1.02 -12.34
N ILE A 19 -39.29 0.69 -13.49
CA ILE A 19 -38.56 0.10 -14.62
C ILE A 19 -37.49 1.05 -15.16
N ALA A 20 -37.81 2.33 -15.37
CA ALA A 20 -36.86 3.33 -15.84
C ALA A 20 -35.68 3.47 -14.87
N THR A 21 -35.96 3.51 -13.56
CA THR A 21 -34.92 3.59 -12.52
C THR A 21 -34.03 2.35 -12.51
N LEU A 22 -34.60 1.15 -12.65
CA LEU A 22 -33.83 -0.09 -12.72
C LEU A 22 -32.92 -0.11 -13.95
N VAL A 23 -33.41 0.30 -15.11
CA VAL A 23 -32.60 0.38 -16.34
C VAL A 23 -31.42 1.33 -16.16
N ILE A 24 -31.65 2.51 -15.56
CA ILE A 24 -30.58 3.48 -15.29
C ILE A 24 -29.55 2.89 -14.31
N ILE A 25 -30.01 2.31 -13.19
CA ILE A 25 -29.10 1.69 -12.20
C ILE A 25 -28.31 0.53 -12.82
N SER A 26 -28.94 -0.31 -13.67
CA SER A 26 -28.25 -1.41 -14.34
C SER A 26 -27.11 -0.93 -15.24
N VAL A 27 -27.33 0.12 -16.04
CA VAL A 27 -26.28 0.68 -16.91
C VAL A 27 -25.18 1.33 -16.08
N LEU A 28 -25.54 2.09 -15.03
CA LEU A 28 -24.56 2.72 -14.14
C LEU A 28 -23.69 1.69 -13.43
N ALA A 29 -24.30 0.64 -12.85
CA ALA A 29 -23.58 -0.42 -12.17
C ALA A 29 -22.60 -1.13 -13.10
N ALA A 30 -23.00 -1.42 -14.35
CA ALA A 30 -22.13 -2.08 -15.32
C ALA A 30 -20.84 -1.29 -15.62
N VAL A 31 -20.89 0.05 -15.58
CA VAL A 31 -19.73 0.91 -15.86
C VAL A 31 -18.92 1.24 -14.60
N VAL A 32 -19.59 1.46 -13.46
CA VAL A 32 -18.96 1.93 -12.22
C VAL A 32 -18.19 0.82 -11.51
N VAL A 33 -18.76 -0.39 -11.44
CA VAL A 33 -18.15 -1.51 -10.72
C VAL A 33 -16.73 -1.85 -11.22
N PRO A 34 -16.46 -2.06 -12.52
CA PRO A 34 -15.12 -2.40 -12.97
C PRO A 34 -14.10 -1.30 -12.67
N ARG A 35 -14.48 -0.03 -12.90
CA ARG A 35 -13.62 1.12 -12.60
C ARG A 35 -13.28 1.25 -11.12
N TYR A 36 -14.25 0.97 -10.25
CA TYR A 36 -14.02 0.98 -8.81
C TYR A 36 -13.00 -0.07 -8.39
N LEU A 37 -13.15 -1.31 -8.88
CA LEU A 37 -12.23 -2.42 -8.58
C LEU A 37 -10.81 -2.14 -9.10
N ASP A 38 -10.68 -1.55 -10.29
CA ASP A 38 -9.39 -1.15 -10.86
C ASP A 38 -8.72 -0.06 -10.02
N ALA A 39 -9.47 0.99 -9.64
CA ALA A 39 -8.97 2.09 -8.82
C ALA A 39 -8.54 1.61 -7.42
N GLU A 40 -9.31 0.69 -6.84
CA GLU A 40 -9.01 0.06 -5.56
C GLU A 40 -7.71 -0.75 -5.64
N THR A 41 -7.60 -1.64 -6.64
CA THR A 41 -6.39 -2.45 -6.87
C THR A 41 -5.16 -1.58 -7.10
N SER A 42 -5.29 -0.56 -7.96
CA SER A 42 -4.22 0.40 -8.26
C SER A 42 -3.75 1.17 -7.01
N SER A 43 -4.68 1.52 -6.12
CA SER A 43 -4.36 2.20 -4.86
C SER A 43 -3.60 1.30 -3.89
N LYS A 44 -3.97 0.02 -3.82
CA LYS A 44 -3.25 -0.98 -3.01
C LYS A 44 -1.83 -1.21 -3.55
N MET A 45 -1.66 -1.27 -4.87
CA MET A 45 -0.34 -1.37 -5.50
C MET A 45 0.54 -0.15 -5.19
N ARG A 46 -0.02 1.07 -5.23
CA ARG A 46 0.70 2.29 -4.78
C ARG A 46 1.11 2.21 -3.31
N GLY A 47 0.30 1.58 -2.46
CA GLY A 47 0.66 1.31 -1.06
C GLY A 47 1.95 0.50 -0.94
N LEU A 48 2.09 -0.57 -1.73
CA LEU A 48 3.35 -1.34 -1.77
C LEU A 48 4.54 -0.49 -2.26
N ASP A 49 4.34 0.33 -3.29
CA ASP A 49 5.39 1.21 -3.80
C ASP A 49 5.85 2.23 -2.74
N LEU A 50 4.93 2.74 -1.91
CA LEU A 50 5.25 3.61 -0.78
C LEU A 50 6.05 2.87 0.29
N GLY A 51 5.67 1.64 0.64
CA GLY A 51 6.41 0.81 1.60
C GLY A 51 7.86 0.58 1.15
N ILE A 52 8.08 0.32 -0.14
CA ILE A 52 9.44 0.18 -0.70
C ILE A 52 10.19 1.51 -0.78
N SER A 53 9.50 2.61 -1.08
CA SER A 53 10.10 3.94 -1.03
C SER A 53 10.61 4.26 0.38
N GLU A 54 9.85 3.91 1.41
CA GLU A 54 10.26 4.07 2.80
C GLU A 54 11.47 3.19 3.14
N MET A 55 11.45 1.90 2.77
CA MET A 55 12.59 1.00 2.95
C MET A 55 13.86 1.55 2.29
N ASN A 56 13.76 2.06 1.06
CA ASN A 56 14.88 2.71 0.37
C ASN A 56 15.36 3.99 1.06
N GLY A 57 14.44 4.75 1.67
CA GLY A 57 14.78 5.90 2.51
C GLY A 57 15.58 5.47 3.74
N ARG A 58 15.11 4.43 4.45
CA ARG A 58 15.80 3.85 5.62
C ARG A 58 17.18 3.30 5.27
N GLU A 59 17.30 2.55 4.17
CA GLU A 59 18.60 2.08 3.64
C GLU A 59 19.59 3.23 3.43
N THR A 60 19.13 4.30 2.78
CA THR A 60 19.97 5.46 2.45
C THR A 60 20.43 6.18 3.71
N LEU A 61 19.53 6.34 4.70
CA LEU A 61 19.86 6.96 5.99
C LEU A 61 20.84 6.10 6.78
N THR A 62 20.59 4.80 6.93
CA THR A 62 21.51 3.87 7.62
C THR A 62 22.88 3.86 6.97
N TRP A 63 22.93 3.77 5.64
CA TRP A 63 24.19 3.85 4.89
C TRP A 63 24.94 5.15 5.17
N ALA A 64 24.25 6.29 5.14
CA ALA A 64 24.85 7.59 5.43
C ALA A 64 25.39 7.66 6.87
N MET A 65 24.64 7.15 7.84
CA MET A 65 25.07 7.10 9.24
C MET A 65 26.33 6.24 9.43
N ILE A 66 26.44 5.10 8.73
CA ILE A 66 27.66 4.28 8.73
C ILE A 66 28.83 5.06 8.15
N LYS A 67 28.62 5.73 7.01
CA LYS A 67 29.67 6.53 6.35
C LYS A 67 30.16 7.69 7.21
N LEU A 68 29.29 8.26 8.04
CA LEU A 68 29.60 9.34 8.97
C LEU A 68 30.19 8.86 10.30
N SER A 69 30.12 7.57 10.61
CA SER A 69 30.69 7.00 11.84
C SER A 69 32.22 6.99 11.80
N ASP A 70 32.86 6.94 12.98
CA ASP A 70 34.33 6.91 13.10
C ASP A 70 34.98 5.75 12.31
N ASN A 71 34.27 4.64 12.17
CA ASN A 71 34.75 3.46 11.44
C ASN A 71 34.49 3.54 9.92
N GLY A 72 33.62 4.46 9.50
CA GLY A 72 33.16 4.57 8.12
C GLY A 72 32.49 3.32 7.58
N TYR A 73 32.26 3.29 6.26
CA TYR A 73 31.76 2.10 5.57
C TYR A 73 32.93 1.18 5.18
N PRO A 74 32.99 -0.07 5.67
CA PRO A 74 34.13 -0.94 5.40
C PRO A 74 34.07 -1.52 3.98
N SER A 75 35.26 -1.73 3.41
CA SER A 75 35.44 -2.31 2.07
C SER A 75 35.03 -3.78 1.99
N VAL A 76 35.03 -4.49 3.11
CA VAL A 76 34.61 -5.89 3.23
C VAL A 76 33.52 -5.99 4.30
N GLY A 77 32.41 -6.64 3.97
CA GLY A 77 31.31 -6.88 4.91
C GLY A 77 30.42 -5.65 5.22
N GLY A 78 30.63 -4.51 4.55
CA GLY A 78 29.84 -3.30 4.79
C GLY A 78 28.34 -3.48 4.61
N ASP A 79 27.92 -4.29 3.64
CA ASP A 79 26.49 -4.54 3.41
C ASP A 79 25.84 -5.35 4.53
N ALA A 80 26.57 -6.32 5.09
CA ALA A 80 26.10 -7.08 6.23
C ALA A 80 25.99 -6.21 7.50
N LEU A 81 26.93 -5.28 7.70
CA LEU A 81 26.85 -4.32 8.80
C LEU A 81 25.66 -3.37 8.62
N LEU A 82 25.44 -2.86 7.40
CA LEU A 82 24.27 -2.04 7.08
C LEU A 82 23.00 -2.82 7.41
N TRP A 83 22.88 -4.06 6.93
CA TRP A 83 21.71 -4.89 7.19
C TRP A 83 21.41 -5.04 8.67
N VAL A 84 22.43 -5.33 9.49
CA VAL A 84 22.27 -5.45 10.95
C VAL A 84 21.80 -4.13 11.57
N GLN A 85 22.33 -2.98 11.13
CA GLN A 85 21.93 -1.68 11.64
C GLN A 85 20.54 -1.25 11.15
N LEU A 86 20.16 -1.60 9.91
CA LEU A 86 18.83 -1.36 9.38
C LEU A 86 17.78 -2.10 10.19
N LEU A 87 18.09 -3.31 10.66
CA LEU A 87 17.20 -4.12 11.50
C LEU A 87 17.06 -3.60 12.93
N ALA A 88 17.84 -2.58 13.33
CA ALA A 88 17.60 -1.90 14.60
C ALA A 88 16.25 -1.16 14.56
N ASP A 89 15.55 -1.10 15.70
CA ASP A 89 14.22 -0.50 15.85
C ASP A 89 14.08 0.85 15.11
N PRO A 90 13.10 1.02 14.17
CA PRO A 90 11.96 0.14 13.86
C PRO A 90 12.20 -0.92 12.79
N GLY A 91 13.42 -1.08 12.30
CA GLY A 91 13.75 -2.21 11.45
C GLY A 91 13.07 -2.17 10.09
N THR A 92 12.52 -3.32 9.71
CA THR A 92 11.66 -3.51 8.53
C THR A 92 10.17 -3.36 8.84
N ASP A 93 9.81 -2.87 10.03
CA ASP A 93 8.42 -2.55 10.37
C ASP A 93 8.03 -1.21 9.72
N LEU A 94 7.02 -1.29 8.84
CA LEU A 94 6.45 -0.18 8.07
C LEU A 94 5.08 0.24 8.62
N GLY A 95 4.66 -0.32 9.77
CA GLY A 95 3.39 -0.05 10.42
C GLY A 95 2.29 -1.08 10.12
N LEU A 96 1.13 -0.87 10.73
CA LEU A 96 0.05 -1.88 10.84
C LEU A 96 -0.53 -2.35 9.49
N ASP A 97 -0.48 -1.50 8.47
CA ASP A 97 -0.98 -1.84 7.13
C ASP A 97 -0.03 -2.74 6.34
N TYR A 98 1.20 -2.94 6.82
CA TYR A 98 2.24 -3.71 6.16
C TYR A 98 2.58 -4.97 6.93
N ASP A 99 2.77 -6.07 6.22
CA ASP A 99 3.29 -7.30 6.82
C ASP A 99 4.17 -8.06 5.83
N TRP A 100 5.16 -8.77 6.37
CA TRP A 100 6.06 -9.60 5.57
C TRP A 100 5.52 -11.02 5.53
N THR A 101 5.08 -11.47 4.35
CA THR A 101 4.66 -12.87 4.15
C THR A 101 5.86 -13.80 4.01
N VAL A 102 6.97 -13.27 3.51
CA VAL A 102 8.31 -13.87 3.60
C VAL A 102 9.19 -12.85 4.31
N ALA A 103 9.79 -13.27 5.42
CA ALA A 103 10.60 -12.40 6.25
C ALA A 103 11.70 -11.69 5.44
N PRO A 104 11.94 -10.40 5.68
CA PRO A 104 12.94 -9.65 4.96
C PRO A 104 14.34 -10.16 5.32
N SER A 105 15.19 -10.24 4.31
CA SER A 105 16.59 -10.63 4.40
C SER A 105 17.43 -9.66 3.59
N ILE A 106 18.76 -9.76 3.73
CA ILE A 106 19.72 -8.91 3.01
C ILE A 106 19.59 -8.97 1.48
N THR A 107 18.93 -10.01 0.95
CA THR A 107 18.68 -10.21 -0.48
C THR A 107 17.26 -9.87 -0.92
N GLY A 108 16.33 -9.65 0.00
CA GLY A 108 14.94 -9.37 -0.31
C GLY A 108 13.94 -10.01 0.66
N GLY A 109 12.67 -9.94 0.29
CA GLY A 109 11.55 -10.46 1.06
C GLY A 109 10.23 -10.21 0.34
N THR A 110 9.12 -10.70 0.88
CA THR A 110 7.80 -10.49 0.28
C THR A 110 6.97 -9.62 1.20
N LEU A 111 6.67 -8.40 0.74
CA LEU A 111 5.88 -7.43 1.48
C LEU A 111 4.42 -7.53 1.01
N ARG A 112 3.50 -7.41 1.97
CA ARG A 112 2.06 -7.37 1.75
C ARG A 112 1.48 -6.10 2.33
N PHE A 113 0.53 -5.52 1.61
CA PHE A 113 -0.22 -4.33 2.01
C PHE A 113 -1.68 -4.69 2.27
N LYS A 114 -2.18 -4.27 3.44
CA LYS A 114 -3.56 -4.49 3.93
C LYS A 114 -4.03 -5.94 3.84
N ARG A 115 -3.11 -6.89 3.90
CA ARG A 115 -3.34 -8.34 3.80
C ARG A 115 -3.95 -8.82 2.47
N GLU A 116 -3.91 -8.01 1.42
CA GLU A 116 -4.61 -8.31 0.16
C GLU A 116 -3.69 -8.39 -1.05
N VAL A 117 -2.78 -7.42 -1.22
CA VAL A 117 -1.81 -7.43 -2.32
C VAL A 117 -0.41 -7.68 -1.77
N SER A 118 0.33 -8.59 -2.38
CA SER A 118 1.71 -8.90 -2.01
C SER A 118 2.62 -8.91 -3.22
N PHE A 119 3.89 -8.60 -2.99
CA PHE A 119 4.89 -8.64 -4.02
C PHE A 119 6.26 -9.02 -3.44
N ALA A 120 7.02 -9.82 -4.19
CA ALA A 120 8.37 -10.23 -3.81
C ALA A 120 9.37 -9.18 -4.27
N PHE A 121 10.09 -8.59 -3.33
CA PHE A 121 11.09 -7.58 -3.61
C PHE A 121 12.50 -8.17 -3.47
N THR A 122 13.39 -7.71 -4.33
CA THR A 122 14.82 -8.02 -4.24
C THR A 122 15.56 -6.82 -3.70
N ARG A 123 16.60 -7.05 -2.90
CA ARG A 123 17.48 -6.01 -2.39
C ARG A 123 18.82 -6.11 -3.11
N ALA A 124 19.17 -5.07 -3.87
CA ALA A 124 20.51 -4.88 -4.36
C ALA A 124 21.44 -4.50 -3.19
N PRO A 125 22.62 -5.13 -3.07
CA PRO A 125 23.53 -4.87 -1.97
C PRO A 125 24.09 -3.45 -2.02
N SER A 126 24.35 -2.89 -0.85
CA SER A 126 25.09 -1.64 -0.68
C SER A 126 26.59 -1.82 -0.92
N ASN A 127 27.26 -0.72 -1.25
CA ASN A 127 28.72 -0.68 -1.33
C ASN A 127 29.24 0.67 -0.83
N ILE A 128 30.55 0.90 -0.94
CA ILE A 128 31.17 2.13 -0.44
C ILE A 128 30.71 3.41 -1.18
N GLU A 129 30.16 3.28 -2.39
CA GLU A 129 29.76 4.38 -3.27
C GLU A 129 28.25 4.62 -3.26
N LYS A 130 27.43 3.59 -3.00
CA LYS A 130 25.96 3.67 -3.05
C LYS A 130 25.27 2.82 -1.96
N PRO A 131 24.12 3.29 -1.46
CA PRO A 131 23.30 2.52 -0.52
C PRO A 131 22.67 1.29 -1.20
N GLY A 132 22.15 0.39 -0.35
CA GLY A 132 21.35 -0.74 -0.80
C GLY A 132 20.03 -0.25 -1.37
N ARG A 133 19.41 -1.04 -2.24
CA ARG A 133 18.16 -0.65 -2.89
C ARG A 133 17.21 -1.82 -3.03
N TRP A 134 16.02 -1.63 -2.51
CA TRP A 134 14.86 -2.50 -2.69
C TRP A 134 14.20 -2.21 -4.04
N ILE A 135 13.99 -3.27 -4.81
CA ILE A 135 13.50 -3.24 -6.19
C ILE A 135 12.39 -4.27 -6.31
N ARG A 136 11.35 -3.87 -7.05
CA ARG A 136 10.25 -4.73 -7.49
C ARG A 136 10.68 -5.62 -8.64
#